data_AF-A0A2C9D1R1-F1
#
_entry.id   AF-A0A2C9D1R1-F1
#
_cell.length_a   1.000
_cell.length_b   1.000
_cell.length_c   1.000
_cell.angle_alpha   90.00
_cell.angle_beta   90.00
_cell.angle_gamma   90.00
#
_symmetry.space_group_name_H-M   'P 1'
#
loop_
_entity.id
_entity.type
_entity.pdbx_description
1 polymer ?
#
loop_
_entity_poly.entity_id
_entity_poly.type
_entity_poly.pdbx_seq_one_letter_code
_entity_poly.pdbx_strand_id
1 'polypeptide(L)'
;MTKTNAGTKTNAGNFFEDFKIGQVIRHATPRTVTAGDVALYQGLFGSRFAVQSSDAFAQAIGYDRSPIDDLLAFHIVFGKTVPDVSLNAIANLGYAGCRFLSPVFVGDTLSTVSEVIGLRENSNGKTGVVYVRSTGYTADGTEVIDYVRWVMVRKRDESAPAPEPVVPTLPKALPADALGDAVPLLDTGEWDNDLAGSPHRFGDYTVGERIDHVDGMTIEEAEHQIATRLYQNTAKVHFNQFYEAQGRNGRRIVYGGYVISLARALTFNGLGNAFHIAAINGGRHVNPTFAHDTIFAWSEILEAGEIPGRSDVGALRVRTIATKNRPCDDFPGADVSGPADPSVVLELDYWVLLPR
;
A
#
# COMPACT_ATOMS: atom_id res chain seq x y z
N MET A 1 25.51 -10.84 31.08
CA MET A 1 26.62 -10.79 30.11
C MET A 1 26.07 -11.12 28.75
N THR A 2 25.82 -10.10 27.95
CA THR A 2 25.26 -10.18 26.59
C THR A 2 26.30 -10.78 25.66
N LYS A 3 26.03 -11.98 25.14
CA LYS A 3 26.75 -12.50 23.97
C LYS A 3 26.37 -11.61 22.79
N THR A 4 27.19 -10.59 22.53
CA THR A 4 27.24 -9.95 21.22
C THR A 4 27.53 -11.04 20.20
N ASN A 5 26.62 -11.23 19.24
CA ASN A 5 26.77 -12.18 18.16
C ASN A 5 27.84 -11.63 17.18
N ALA A 6 29.10 -11.65 17.61
CA ALA A 6 30.24 -11.44 16.72
C ALA A 6 30.38 -12.72 15.87
N GLY A 7 29.86 -12.73 14.63
CA GLY A 7 29.93 -13.95 13.84
C GLY A 7 29.72 -13.90 12.33
N THR A 8 28.90 -12.99 11.77
CA THR A 8 28.71 -12.93 10.31
C THR A 8 28.58 -11.50 9.82
N LYS A 9 28.97 -11.25 8.56
CA LYS A 9 28.87 -9.94 7.90
C LYS A 9 27.50 -9.71 7.23
N THR A 10 26.62 -10.72 7.26
CA THR A 10 25.28 -10.70 6.68
C THR A 10 24.23 -10.28 7.70
N ASN A 11 23.23 -9.49 7.28
CA ASN A 11 22.06 -9.17 8.10
C ASN A 11 21.01 -10.30 7.98
N ALA A 12 20.64 -10.91 9.10
CA ALA A 12 19.63 -11.96 9.15
C ALA A 12 18.18 -11.43 9.24
N GLY A 13 18.01 -10.11 9.38
CA GLY A 13 16.76 -9.49 9.79
C GLY A 13 16.40 -9.82 11.25
N ASN A 14 15.32 -9.22 11.74
CA ASN A 14 14.81 -9.53 13.08
C ASN A 14 13.86 -10.73 13.03
N PHE A 15 13.90 -11.53 14.09
CA PHE A 15 12.88 -12.52 14.45
C PHE A 15 11.98 -11.95 15.54
N PHE A 16 10.87 -12.62 15.85
CA PHE A 16 9.88 -12.09 16.78
C PHE A 16 10.47 -11.68 18.14
N GLU A 17 11.35 -12.50 18.72
CA GLU A 17 12.00 -12.27 20.01
C GLU A 17 13.09 -11.17 19.99
N ASP A 18 13.46 -10.66 18.81
CA ASP A 18 14.46 -9.58 18.68
C ASP A 18 13.82 -8.18 18.87
N PHE A 19 12.49 -8.06 18.72
CA PHE A 19 11.78 -6.80 18.84
C PHE A 19 11.49 -6.40 20.29
N LYS A 20 11.48 -5.09 20.54
CA LYS A 20 11.13 -4.51 21.85
C LYS A 20 10.12 -3.38 21.67
N ILE A 21 9.13 -3.29 22.57
CA ILE A 21 8.19 -2.15 22.58
C ILE A 21 8.97 -0.82 22.72
N GLY A 22 8.58 0.18 21.93
CA GLY A 22 9.23 1.48 21.86
C GLY A 22 10.56 1.50 21.09
N GLN A 23 10.98 0.36 20.52
CA GLN A 23 12.17 0.31 19.69
C GLN A 23 11.97 1.12 18.42
N VAL A 24 12.86 2.09 18.19
CA VAL A 24 12.94 2.86 16.96
C VAL A 24 14.01 2.26 16.04
N ILE A 25 13.62 1.93 14.82
CA ILE A 25 14.46 1.35 13.77
C ILE A 25 14.60 2.38 12.66
N ARG A 26 15.83 2.88 12.44
CA ARG A 26 16.16 3.71 11.27
C ARG A 26 16.56 2.79 10.13
N HIS A 27 15.77 2.76 9.07
CA HIS A 27 15.99 1.83 7.98
C HIS A 27 17.12 2.30 7.05
N ALA A 28 17.87 1.34 6.54
CA ALA A 28 18.90 1.61 5.54
C ALA A 28 18.30 2.02 4.19
N THR A 29 19.16 2.49 3.29
CA THR A 29 18.86 2.81 1.88
C THR A 29 17.88 3.97 1.69
N PRO A 30 18.23 5.22 2.10
CA PRO A 30 17.49 6.39 1.64
C PRO A 30 17.47 6.40 0.11
N ARG A 31 16.35 6.82 -0.48
CA ARG A 31 16.05 6.62 -1.89
C ARG A 31 15.58 7.92 -2.55
N THR A 32 16.44 8.48 -3.39
CA THR A 32 16.06 9.58 -4.30
C THR A 32 15.11 9.05 -5.36
N VAL A 33 13.94 9.67 -5.51
CA VAL A 33 12.95 9.40 -6.54
C VAL A 33 13.35 10.12 -7.83
N THR A 34 13.24 9.45 -8.96
CA THR A 34 13.65 9.94 -10.27
C THR A 34 12.54 9.78 -11.30
N ALA A 35 12.63 10.47 -12.43
CA ALA A 35 11.71 10.27 -13.55
C ALA A 35 11.74 8.82 -14.09
N GLY A 36 12.87 8.11 -13.95
CA GLY A 36 12.98 6.70 -14.31
C GLY A 36 12.11 5.79 -13.42
N ASP A 37 11.93 6.17 -12.15
CA ASP A 37 11.05 5.43 -11.23
C ASP A 37 9.58 5.60 -11.60
N VAL A 38 9.20 6.83 -11.97
CA VAL A 38 7.85 7.15 -12.47
C VAL A 38 7.56 6.39 -13.75
N ALA A 39 8.46 6.47 -14.74
CA ALA A 39 8.30 5.80 -16.03
C ALA A 39 8.20 4.27 -15.87
N LEU A 40 9.02 3.68 -14.99
CA LEU A 40 8.98 2.24 -14.74
C LEU A 40 7.68 1.82 -14.02
N TYR A 41 7.22 2.60 -13.04
CA TYR A 41 5.95 2.34 -12.36
C TYR A 41 4.77 2.43 -13.33
N GLN A 42 4.71 3.48 -14.16
CA GLN A 42 3.70 3.61 -15.21
C GLN A 42 3.75 2.43 -16.20
N GLY A 43 4.94 2.01 -16.64
CA GLY A 43 5.10 0.87 -17.55
C GLY A 43 4.71 -0.48 -16.95
N LEU A 44 4.77 -0.64 -15.62
CA LEU A 44 4.41 -1.88 -14.93
C LEU A 44 2.90 -2.04 -14.69
N PHE A 45 2.19 -0.93 -14.44
CA PHE A 45 0.79 -0.97 -14.02
C PHE A 45 -0.18 -0.32 -15.02
N GLY A 46 0.32 0.52 -15.93
CA GLY A 46 -0.53 1.23 -16.89
C GLY A 46 -1.48 2.24 -16.26
N SER A 47 -1.16 2.79 -15.08
CA SER A 47 -1.96 3.81 -14.41
C SER A 47 -2.15 5.03 -15.33
N ARG A 48 -3.39 5.55 -15.42
CA ARG A 48 -3.77 6.63 -16.35
C ARG A 48 -4.25 7.91 -15.66
N PHE A 49 -4.13 8.02 -14.33
CA PHE A 49 -4.54 9.23 -13.61
C PHE A 49 -3.75 10.44 -14.11
N ALA A 50 -4.47 11.48 -14.56
CA ALA A 50 -3.90 12.57 -15.33
C ALA A 50 -2.90 13.42 -14.53
N VAL A 51 -3.19 13.65 -13.24
CA VAL A 51 -2.36 14.49 -12.35
C VAL A 51 -0.92 13.97 -12.25
N GLN A 52 -0.74 12.65 -12.15
CA GLN A 52 0.59 12.02 -12.05
C GLN A 52 1.21 11.73 -13.43
N SER A 53 0.45 11.92 -14.51
CA SER A 53 0.89 11.60 -15.87
C SER A 53 1.36 12.81 -16.67
N SER A 54 0.95 14.02 -16.28
CA SER A 54 1.19 15.23 -17.06
C SER A 54 1.49 16.43 -16.16
N ASP A 55 2.70 16.98 -16.29
CA ASP A 55 3.05 18.26 -15.66
C ASP A 55 2.10 19.37 -16.09
N ALA A 56 1.71 19.42 -17.36
CA ALA A 56 0.80 20.45 -17.86
C ALA A 56 -0.60 20.35 -17.22
N PHE A 57 -1.12 19.13 -17.03
CA PHE A 57 -2.41 18.93 -16.36
C PHE A 57 -2.30 19.32 -14.88
N ALA A 58 -1.27 18.83 -14.18
CA ALA A 58 -1.05 19.12 -12.76
C ALA A 58 -0.87 20.63 -12.52
N GLN A 59 -0.12 21.32 -13.39
CA GLN A 59 0.13 22.75 -13.30
C GLN A 59 -1.12 23.59 -13.55
N ALA A 60 -1.95 23.20 -14.53
CA ALA A 60 -3.21 23.88 -14.81
C ALA A 60 -4.13 23.92 -13.59
N ILE A 61 -4.13 22.85 -12.79
CA ILE A 61 -4.99 22.74 -11.60
C ILE A 61 -4.31 23.20 -10.30
N GLY A 62 -3.09 23.74 -10.33
CA GLY A 62 -2.44 24.38 -9.17
C GLY A 62 -1.28 23.63 -8.51
N TYR A 63 -0.75 22.56 -9.10
CA TYR A 63 0.53 21.99 -8.67
C TYR A 63 1.72 22.73 -9.31
N ASP A 64 2.90 22.70 -8.69
CA ASP A 64 4.12 23.20 -9.33
C ASP A 64 4.57 22.31 -10.51
N ARG A 65 4.29 21.01 -10.41
CA ARG A 65 4.57 19.93 -11.37
C ARG A 65 3.79 18.67 -10.98
N SER A 66 3.78 17.64 -11.82
CA SER A 66 3.16 16.37 -11.47
C SER A 66 3.84 15.71 -10.26
N PRO A 67 3.08 15.30 -9.22
CA PRO A 67 3.60 14.46 -8.16
C PRO A 67 3.80 13.03 -8.69
N ILE A 68 4.60 12.23 -7.98
CA ILE A 68 4.63 10.79 -8.25
C ILE A 68 3.35 10.12 -7.77
N ASP A 69 3.11 8.88 -8.23
CA ASP A 69 1.99 8.07 -7.76
C ASP A 69 2.08 7.83 -6.24
N ASP A 70 0.95 8.00 -5.54
CA ASP A 70 0.86 7.85 -4.09
C ASP A 70 1.31 6.44 -3.66
N LEU A 71 0.91 5.41 -4.40
CA LEU A 71 1.29 4.03 -4.10
C LEU A 71 2.76 3.77 -4.42
N LEU A 72 3.35 4.44 -5.41
CA LEU A 72 4.81 4.38 -5.62
C LEU A 72 5.56 4.91 -4.39
N ALA A 73 5.14 6.06 -3.85
CA ALA A 73 5.71 6.60 -2.61
C ALA A 73 5.54 5.60 -1.44
N PHE A 74 4.32 5.07 -1.26
CA PHE A 74 4.02 4.07 -0.24
C PHE A 74 4.89 2.82 -0.37
N HIS A 75 5.06 2.27 -1.57
CA HIS A 75 5.85 1.07 -1.80
C HIS A 75 7.34 1.29 -1.56
N ILE A 76 7.88 2.47 -1.90
CA ILE A 76 9.27 2.83 -1.58
C ILE A 76 9.46 2.84 -0.05
N VAL A 77 8.60 3.57 0.68
CA VAL A 77 8.64 3.64 2.15
C VAL A 77 8.48 2.25 2.77
N PHE A 78 7.47 1.49 2.34
CA PHE A 78 7.24 0.12 2.81
C PHE A 78 8.45 -0.78 2.57
N GLY A 79 9.03 -0.72 1.37
CA GLY A 79 10.19 -1.49 0.97
C GLY A 79 11.40 -1.27 1.88
N LYS A 80 11.58 -0.05 2.40
CA LYS A 80 12.68 0.27 3.33
C LYS A 80 12.56 -0.51 4.64
N THR A 81 11.33 -0.76 5.08
CA THR A 81 11.06 -1.45 6.34
C THR A 81 11.29 -2.95 6.26
N VAL A 82 11.29 -3.54 5.06
CA VAL A 82 11.26 -5.00 4.88
C VAL A 82 12.45 -5.73 5.48
N PRO A 83 13.73 -5.31 5.26
CA PRO A 83 14.88 -6.01 5.81
C PRO A 83 14.82 -6.18 7.33
N ASP A 84 14.32 -5.16 8.03
CA ASP A 84 14.35 -5.10 9.49
C ASP A 84 13.05 -5.59 10.14
N VAL A 85 11.90 -5.42 9.49
CA VAL A 85 10.59 -5.75 10.07
C VAL A 85 10.04 -7.08 9.58
N SER A 86 10.13 -7.36 8.28
CA SER A 86 9.35 -8.45 7.66
C SER A 86 10.16 -9.43 6.81
N LEU A 87 11.48 -9.39 6.86
CA LEU A 87 12.33 -10.35 6.16
C LEU A 87 12.05 -11.80 6.58
N ASN A 88 11.72 -12.01 7.86
CA ASN A 88 11.38 -13.30 8.45
C ASN A 88 9.86 -13.46 8.70
N ALA A 89 9.04 -12.57 8.15
CA ALA A 89 7.59 -12.63 8.29
C ALA A 89 6.99 -13.80 7.48
N ILE A 90 5.84 -14.29 7.97
CA ILE A 90 4.98 -15.24 7.26
C ILE A 90 3.98 -14.46 6.39
N ALA A 91 3.37 -13.42 6.97
CA ALA A 91 2.37 -12.61 6.30
C ALA A 91 2.29 -11.22 6.91
N ASN A 92 1.90 -10.24 6.08
CA ASN A 92 1.35 -8.98 6.55
C ASN A 92 -0.13 -9.18 6.87
N LEU A 93 -0.54 -8.81 8.08
CA LEU A 93 -1.87 -9.11 8.59
C LEU A 93 -2.83 -7.93 8.46
N GLY A 94 -2.31 -6.71 8.29
CA GLY A 94 -3.12 -5.55 7.96
C GLY A 94 -2.36 -4.23 8.02
N TYR A 95 -3.12 -3.17 7.77
CA TYR A 95 -2.70 -1.77 7.79
C TYR A 95 -3.76 -0.97 8.55
N ALA A 96 -3.37 0.15 9.15
CA ALA A 96 -4.30 1.09 9.76
C ALA A 96 -3.71 2.49 9.79
N GLY A 97 -4.58 3.50 9.72
CA GLY A 97 -4.21 4.90 9.90
C GLY A 97 -3.12 5.38 8.94
N CYS A 98 -3.05 4.83 7.73
CA CYS A 98 -2.09 5.28 6.73
C CYS A 98 -2.53 6.64 6.20
N ARG A 99 -1.71 7.68 6.37
CA ARG A 99 -1.94 9.03 5.87
C ARG A 99 -0.91 9.37 4.82
N PHE A 100 -1.35 9.93 3.71
CA PHE A 100 -0.49 10.64 2.76
C PHE A 100 -0.52 12.11 3.16
N LEU A 101 0.63 12.63 3.61
CA LEU A 101 0.74 13.90 4.33
C LEU A 101 1.32 15.01 3.46
N SER A 102 2.11 14.66 2.46
CA SER A 102 2.75 15.60 1.55
C SER A 102 3.01 14.92 0.19
N PRO A 103 2.82 15.61 -0.94
CA PRO A 103 3.10 15.04 -2.24
C PRO A 103 4.61 14.81 -2.40
N VAL A 104 4.98 13.69 -3.00
CA VAL A 104 6.36 13.38 -3.34
C VAL A 104 6.60 13.73 -4.80
N PHE A 105 7.74 14.33 -5.09
CA PHE A 105 8.12 14.72 -6.44
C PHE A 105 9.41 14.03 -6.91
N VAL A 106 9.61 14.04 -8.22
CA VAL A 106 10.91 13.69 -8.81
C VAL A 106 11.99 14.61 -8.24
N GLY A 107 13.08 14.00 -7.76
CA GLY A 107 14.20 14.68 -7.09
C GLY A 107 14.18 14.53 -5.57
N ASP A 108 13.03 14.23 -4.96
CA ASP A 108 12.93 14.06 -3.51
C ASP A 108 13.66 12.80 -3.06
N THR A 109 14.26 12.82 -1.87
CA THR A 109 14.91 11.65 -1.27
C THR A 109 14.15 11.18 -0.04
N LEU A 110 13.62 9.97 -0.12
CA LEU A 110 12.82 9.36 0.94
C LEU A 110 13.69 8.54 1.89
N SER A 111 13.47 8.71 3.18
CA SER A 111 13.99 7.86 4.26
C SER A 111 12.84 7.35 5.12
N THR A 112 13.07 6.29 5.91
CA THR A 112 11.99 5.67 6.69
C THR A 112 12.46 5.27 8.08
N VAL A 113 11.62 5.49 9.07
CA VAL A 113 11.81 5.04 10.45
C VAL A 113 10.59 4.23 10.87
N SER A 114 10.79 3.17 11.65
CA SER A 114 9.69 2.45 12.29
C SER A 114 9.82 2.42 13.81
N GLU A 115 8.71 2.57 14.52
CA GLU A 115 8.58 2.31 15.95
C GLU A 115 7.79 1.03 16.20
N VAL A 116 8.29 0.14 17.06
CA VAL A 116 7.54 -1.04 17.51
C VAL A 116 6.54 -0.62 18.59
N ILE A 117 5.25 -0.66 18.25
CA ILE A 117 4.15 -0.17 19.10
C ILE A 117 3.31 -1.32 19.70
N GLY A 118 3.62 -2.57 19.35
CA GLY A 118 2.91 -3.73 19.86
C GLY A 118 3.60 -5.04 19.55
N LEU A 119 3.50 -5.99 20.47
CA LEU A 119 4.05 -7.33 20.39
C LEU A 119 3.06 -8.29 21.04
N ARG A 120 2.74 -9.39 20.36
CA ARG A 120 1.91 -10.45 20.91
C ARG A 120 2.32 -11.80 20.35
N GLU A 121 2.80 -12.69 21.21
CA GLU A 121 3.11 -14.07 20.79
C GLU A 121 1.82 -14.81 20.41
N ASN A 122 1.89 -15.65 19.36
CA ASN A 122 0.77 -16.53 19.02
C ASN A 122 0.76 -17.75 19.93
N SER A 123 -0.42 -18.30 20.19
CA SER A 123 -0.62 -19.45 21.10
C SER A 123 0.17 -20.72 20.72
N ASN A 124 0.62 -20.84 19.47
CA ASN A 124 1.46 -21.96 19.04
C ASN A 124 2.91 -21.87 19.51
N GLY A 125 3.36 -20.73 20.05
CA GLY A 125 4.72 -20.52 20.54
C GLY A 125 5.82 -20.46 19.45
N LYS A 126 5.44 -20.48 18.16
CA LYS A 126 6.39 -20.51 17.02
C LYS A 126 6.52 -19.17 16.29
N THR A 127 5.57 -18.27 16.54
CA THR A 127 5.41 -17.01 15.82
C THR A 127 4.83 -15.96 16.76
N GLY A 128 4.97 -14.69 16.39
CA GLY A 128 4.25 -13.62 17.07
C GLY A 128 3.90 -12.49 16.11
N VAL A 129 2.97 -11.64 16.54
CA VAL A 129 2.52 -10.46 15.79
C VAL A 129 3.31 -9.25 16.29
N VAL A 130 3.91 -8.53 15.36
CA VAL A 130 4.63 -7.28 15.61
C VAL A 130 3.85 -6.15 14.95
N TYR A 131 3.51 -5.11 15.72
CA TYR A 131 2.87 -3.89 15.24
C TYR A 131 3.94 -2.81 15.14
N VAL A 132 4.06 -2.19 13.97
CA VAL A 132 4.99 -1.07 13.76
C VAL A 132 4.24 0.14 13.21
N ARG A 133 4.57 1.32 13.72
CA ARG A 133 4.29 2.59 13.04
C ARG A 133 5.50 2.94 12.19
N SER A 134 5.30 3.13 10.90
CA SER A 134 6.37 3.48 9.95
C SER A 134 6.08 4.85 9.37
N THR A 135 7.09 5.73 9.39
CA THR A 135 6.97 7.10 8.90
C THR A 135 8.06 7.35 7.85
N GLY A 136 7.65 7.86 6.70
CA GLY A 136 8.49 8.26 5.58
C GLY A 136 8.76 9.76 5.61
N TYR A 137 10.01 10.14 5.34
CA TYR A 137 10.46 11.53 5.35
C TYR A 137 11.21 11.89 4.08
N THR A 138 11.06 13.11 3.59
CA THR A 138 12.01 13.74 2.64
C THR A 138 13.32 14.12 3.33
N ALA A 139 14.30 14.59 2.55
CA ALA A 139 15.62 14.97 3.06
C ALA A 139 15.62 16.18 4.01
N ASP A 140 14.63 17.06 3.90
CA ASP A 140 14.43 18.21 4.80
C ASP A 140 13.64 17.87 6.08
N GLY A 141 13.18 16.62 6.20
CA GLY A 141 12.43 16.14 7.36
C GLY A 141 10.91 16.27 7.23
N THR A 142 10.38 16.66 6.07
CA THR A 142 8.93 16.67 5.84
C THR A 142 8.37 15.24 5.86
N GLU A 143 7.33 15.00 6.67
CA GLU A 143 6.61 13.73 6.70
C GLU A 143 5.75 13.59 5.45
N VAL A 144 5.98 12.53 4.69
CA VAL A 144 5.22 12.25 3.46
C VAL A 144 4.16 11.19 3.68
N ILE A 145 4.46 10.18 4.51
CA ILE A 145 3.59 9.05 4.77
C ILE A 145 3.77 8.62 6.23
N ASP A 146 2.69 8.38 6.96
CA ASP A 146 2.69 7.73 8.27
C ASP A 146 1.65 6.59 8.27
N TYR A 147 2.02 5.38 8.68
CA TYR A 147 1.08 4.27 8.75
C TYR A 147 1.43 3.27 9.85
N VAL A 148 0.41 2.53 10.31
CA VAL A 148 0.62 1.33 11.12
C VAL A 148 0.42 0.08 10.26
N ARG A 149 1.30 -0.90 10.40
CA ARG A 149 1.07 -2.27 9.91
C ARG A 149 1.42 -3.28 10.97
N TRP A 150 0.86 -4.48 10.85
CA TRP A 150 1.26 -5.60 11.70
C TRP A 150 1.54 -6.86 10.89
N VAL A 151 2.57 -7.57 11.33
CA VAL A 151 3.12 -8.73 10.61
C VAL A 151 3.26 -9.92 11.55
N MET A 152 3.00 -11.11 11.02
CA MET A 152 3.30 -12.36 11.72
C MET A 152 4.75 -12.75 11.45
N VAL A 153 5.60 -12.72 12.47
CA VAL A 153 7.04 -13.00 12.38
C VAL A 153 7.37 -14.34 13.03
N ARG A 154 8.27 -15.11 12.41
CA ARG A 154 8.78 -16.36 12.99
C ARG A 154 9.64 -16.07 14.22
N LYS A 155 9.60 -16.97 15.20
CA LYS A 155 10.67 -17.05 16.20
C LYS A 155 11.87 -17.77 15.60
N ARG A 156 13.08 -17.39 16.02
CA ARG A 156 14.29 -18.13 15.70
C ARG A 156 14.47 -19.28 16.68
N ASP A 157 14.23 -19.02 17.96
CA ASP A 157 14.21 -19.99 19.04
C ASP A 157 12.79 -20.07 19.62
N GLU A 158 12.08 -21.18 19.37
CA GLU A 158 10.73 -21.40 19.89
C GLU A 158 10.67 -21.35 21.43
N SER A 159 11.79 -21.60 22.13
CA SER A 159 11.89 -21.57 23.59
C SER A 159 12.16 -20.17 24.18
N ALA A 160 12.43 -19.16 23.35
CA ALA A 160 12.63 -17.79 23.82
C ALA A 160 11.39 -17.30 24.58
N PRO A 161 11.55 -16.55 25.70
CA PRO A 161 10.42 -16.11 26.50
C PRO A 161 9.51 -15.16 25.71
N ALA A 162 8.20 -15.33 25.87
CA ALA A 162 7.22 -14.42 25.28
C ALA A 162 7.35 -13.02 25.91
N PRO A 163 7.31 -11.94 25.11
CA PRO A 163 7.20 -10.59 25.65
C PRO A 163 5.82 -10.39 26.30
N GLU A 164 5.71 -9.40 27.19
CA GLU A 164 4.41 -8.96 27.69
C GLU A 164 3.54 -8.48 26.52
N PRO A 165 2.30 -9.00 26.36
CA PRO A 165 1.49 -8.70 25.19
C PRO A 165 1.00 -7.24 25.21
N VAL A 166 1.36 -6.49 24.18
CA VAL A 166 0.86 -5.15 23.91
C VAL A 166 0.21 -5.13 22.54
N VAL A 167 -1.08 -4.84 22.49
CA VAL A 167 -1.84 -4.67 21.25
C VAL A 167 -2.36 -3.24 21.21
N PRO A 168 -1.89 -2.39 20.27
CA PRO A 168 -2.33 -1.01 20.20
C PRO A 168 -3.78 -0.92 19.75
N THR A 169 -4.49 0.10 20.24
CA THR A 169 -5.78 0.50 19.66
C THR A 169 -5.51 1.25 18.35
N LEU A 170 -6.08 0.76 17.25
CA LEU A 170 -5.91 1.34 15.93
C LEU A 170 -7.24 1.87 15.40
N PRO A 171 -7.24 3.00 14.66
CA PRO A 171 -8.45 3.50 14.04
C PRO A 171 -8.94 2.52 12.98
N LYS A 172 -10.26 2.30 12.90
CA LYS A 172 -10.87 1.49 11.83
C LYS A 172 -10.83 2.20 10.48
N ALA A 173 -10.99 3.51 10.51
CA ALA A 173 -10.85 4.41 9.39
C ALA A 173 -10.47 5.79 9.91
N LEU A 174 -9.79 6.57 9.07
CA LEU A 174 -9.54 7.98 9.31
C LEU A 174 -10.81 8.79 8.98
N PRO A 175 -11.12 9.84 9.76
CA PRO A 175 -12.21 10.76 9.41
C PRO A 175 -11.81 11.62 8.20
N ALA A 176 -12.79 12.04 7.41
CA ALA A 176 -12.56 12.85 6.21
C ALA A 176 -11.91 14.22 6.51
N ASP A 177 -12.14 14.77 7.69
CA ASP A 177 -11.57 16.06 8.14
C ASP A 177 -10.07 16.02 8.46
N ALA A 178 -9.46 14.83 8.47
CA ALA A 178 -8.02 14.64 8.64
C ALA A 178 -7.25 14.48 7.31
N LEU A 179 -7.92 14.74 6.18
CA LEU A 179 -7.44 14.53 4.81
C LEU A 179 -7.30 15.85 4.04
N GLY A 180 -6.66 15.80 2.88
CA GLY A 180 -6.57 16.93 1.93
C GLY A 180 -5.29 17.77 2.04
N ASP A 181 -4.50 17.61 3.11
CA ASP A 181 -3.26 18.38 3.33
C ASP A 181 -2.18 18.10 2.27
N ALA A 182 -2.20 16.91 1.65
CA ALA A 182 -1.21 16.48 0.65
C ALA A 182 -1.49 16.96 -0.78
N VAL A 183 -2.53 17.78 -0.99
CA VAL A 183 -2.86 18.32 -2.31
C VAL A 183 -3.05 19.85 -2.22
N PRO A 184 -2.58 20.62 -3.22
CA PRO A 184 -2.82 22.07 -3.25
C PRO A 184 -4.32 22.37 -3.37
N LEU A 185 -4.69 23.64 -3.19
CA LEU A 185 -6.02 24.10 -3.54
C LEU A 185 -6.16 24.03 -5.07
N LEU A 186 -7.12 23.26 -5.56
CA LEU A 186 -7.29 23.05 -6.99
C LEU A 186 -8.02 24.21 -7.65
N ASP A 187 -7.59 24.58 -8.85
CA ASP A 187 -8.43 25.32 -9.79
C ASP A 187 -9.36 24.34 -10.53
N THR A 188 -10.59 24.18 -10.02
CA THR A 188 -11.57 23.25 -10.61
C THR A 188 -12.15 23.71 -11.94
N GLY A 189 -11.93 24.98 -12.31
CA GLY A 189 -12.28 25.54 -13.62
C GLY A 189 -11.34 25.05 -14.73
N GLU A 190 -10.08 24.81 -14.39
CA GLU A 190 -9.05 24.26 -15.29
C GLU A 190 -9.02 22.73 -15.29
N TRP A 191 -9.90 22.07 -14.51
CA TRP A 191 -10.03 20.61 -14.54
C TRP A 191 -10.75 20.14 -15.80
N ASP A 192 -9.97 19.76 -16.81
CA ASP A 192 -10.45 19.18 -18.06
C ASP A 192 -10.84 17.70 -17.89
N ASN A 193 -12.15 17.43 -17.91
CA ASN A 193 -12.71 16.08 -17.76
C ASN A 193 -12.39 15.15 -18.95
N ASP A 194 -12.20 15.69 -20.15
CA ASP A 194 -11.85 14.89 -21.35
C ASP A 194 -10.40 14.39 -21.22
N LEU A 195 -9.49 15.26 -20.77
CA LEU A 195 -8.10 14.88 -20.49
C LEU A 195 -7.97 14.00 -19.24
N ALA A 196 -8.80 14.22 -18.22
CA ALA A 196 -8.85 13.36 -17.03
C ALA A 196 -9.44 11.97 -17.34
N GLY A 197 -10.20 11.85 -18.43
CA GLY A 197 -10.77 10.60 -18.91
C GLY A 197 -12.05 10.15 -18.18
N SER A 198 -12.72 11.08 -17.49
CA SER A 198 -14.02 10.82 -16.85
C SER A 198 -14.83 12.11 -16.69
N PRO A 199 -16.14 12.10 -17.01
CA PRO A 199 -17.03 13.22 -16.70
C PRO A 199 -17.45 13.26 -15.22
N HIS A 200 -17.28 12.16 -14.47
CA HIS A 200 -17.84 12.00 -13.12
C HIS A 200 -16.93 12.59 -12.05
N ARG A 201 -17.41 13.59 -11.33
CA ARG A 201 -16.74 14.27 -10.22
C ARG A 201 -17.26 13.79 -8.87
N PHE A 202 -16.78 14.37 -7.77
CA PHE A 202 -17.16 13.97 -6.41
C PHE A 202 -18.67 13.83 -6.20
N GLY A 203 -19.45 14.80 -6.69
CA GLY A 203 -20.90 14.83 -6.50
C GLY A 203 -21.70 13.79 -7.30
N ASP A 204 -21.06 13.07 -8.23
CA ASP A 204 -21.74 12.10 -9.10
C ASP A 204 -21.77 10.68 -8.52
N TYR A 205 -20.98 10.39 -7.49
CA TYR A 205 -20.91 9.08 -6.86
C TYR A 205 -21.91 8.95 -5.72
N THR A 206 -22.52 7.77 -5.59
CA THR A 206 -23.50 7.49 -4.53
C THR A 206 -22.95 6.51 -3.49
N VAL A 207 -23.14 6.79 -2.20
CA VAL A 207 -22.79 5.82 -1.14
C VAL A 207 -23.59 4.52 -1.32
N GLY A 208 -22.89 3.38 -1.29
CA GLY A 208 -23.41 2.05 -1.57
C GLY A 208 -23.36 1.64 -3.05
N GLU A 209 -23.00 2.55 -3.95
CA GLU A 209 -22.75 2.24 -5.35
C GLU A 209 -21.59 1.26 -5.50
N ARG A 210 -21.74 0.31 -6.44
CA ARG A 210 -20.71 -0.67 -6.78
C ARG A 210 -20.34 -0.55 -8.25
N ILE A 211 -19.04 -0.60 -8.51
CA ILE A 211 -18.44 -0.35 -9.82
C ILE A 211 -17.60 -1.58 -10.17
N ASP A 212 -17.99 -2.31 -11.20
CA ASP A 212 -17.12 -3.30 -11.84
C ASP A 212 -16.16 -2.56 -12.78
N HIS A 213 -14.86 -2.76 -12.60
CA HIS A 213 -13.84 -2.10 -13.41
C HIS A 213 -13.57 -2.82 -14.73
N VAL A 214 -14.19 -4.00 -14.94
CA VAL A 214 -14.24 -4.78 -16.19
C VAL A 214 -12.90 -5.39 -16.62
N ASP A 215 -11.86 -4.57 -16.70
CA ASP A 215 -10.56 -4.96 -17.22
C ASP A 215 -9.85 -5.99 -16.34
N GLY A 216 -9.10 -6.88 -16.99
CA GLY A 216 -8.30 -7.91 -16.35
C GLY A 216 -6.84 -7.83 -16.83
N MET A 217 -5.89 -7.91 -15.91
CA MET A 217 -4.45 -7.86 -16.22
C MET A 217 -3.72 -9.08 -15.67
N THR A 218 -3.12 -9.87 -16.56
CA THR A 218 -2.31 -11.05 -16.21
C THR A 218 -0.93 -10.64 -15.73
N ILE A 219 -0.50 -11.20 -14.60
CA ILE A 219 0.79 -10.88 -13.99
C ILE A 219 1.90 -11.76 -14.56
N GLU A 220 3.02 -11.19 -14.99
CA GLU A 220 4.20 -11.96 -15.36
C GLU A 220 5.26 -12.00 -14.25
N GLU A 221 6.09 -13.06 -14.24
CA GLU A 221 7.15 -13.24 -13.22
C GLU A 221 8.15 -12.09 -13.20
N ALA A 222 8.49 -11.56 -14.38
CA ALA A 222 9.43 -10.47 -14.50
C ALA A 222 8.85 -9.17 -13.91
N GLU A 223 7.57 -8.89 -14.15
CA GLU A 223 6.91 -7.63 -13.80
C GLU A 223 6.87 -7.42 -12.29
N HIS A 224 6.33 -8.39 -11.54
CA HIS A 224 6.23 -8.24 -10.09
C HIS A 224 7.60 -8.21 -9.41
N GLN A 225 8.59 -8.93 -9.95
CA GLN A 225 9.96 -8.87 -9.47
C GLN A 225 10.63 -7.53 -9.75
N ILE A 226 10.42 -6.96 -10.93
CA ILE A 226 10.94 -5.64 -11.29
C ILE A 226 10.31 -4.58 -10.39
N ALA A 227 8.99 -4.60 -10.20
CA ALA A 227 8.30 -3.71 -9.27
C ALA A 227 8.88 -3.84 -7.84
N THR A 228 9.03 -5.06 -7.35
CA THR A 228 9.56 -5.31 -5.99
C THR A 228 11.01 -4.83 -5.85
N ARG A 229 11.84 -4.96 -6.90
CA ARG A 229 13.21 -4.43 -6.96
C ARG A 229 13.23 -2.90 -7.02
N LEU A 230 12.32 -2.26 -7.75
CA LEU A 230 12.17 -0.80 -7.80
C LEU A 230 12.01 -0.21 -6.40
N TYR A 231 11.21 -0.87 -5.56
CA TYR A 231 10.98 -0.50 -4.16
C TYR A 231 12.15 -0.87 -3.23
N GLN A 232 13.12 -1.64 -3.73
CA GLN A 232 14.19 -2.32 -2.98
C GLN A 232 13.63 -3.14 -1.80
N ASN A 233 12.46 -3.74 -1.99
CA ASN A 233 11.89 -4.73 -1.10
C ASN A 233 12.64 -6.07 -1.28
N THR A 234 13.10 -6.66 -0.18
CA THR A 234 13.98 -7.84 -0.18
C THR A 234 13.33 -9.12 0.33
N ALA A 235 12.00 -9.14 0.49
CA ALA A 235 11.30 -10.34 0.94
C ALA A 235 11.53 -11.50 -0.04
N LYS A 236 12.09 -12.60 0.49
CA LYS A 236 12.67 -13.69 -0.31
C LYS A 236 11.65 -14.41 -1.19
N VAL A 237 10.40 -14.46 -0.73
CA VAL A 237 9.28 -15.18 -1.38
C VAL A 237 8.95 -14.64 -2.77
N HIS A 238 9.34 -13.40 -3.08
CA HIS A 238 9.11 -12.79 -4.39
C HIS A 238 10.18 -13.20 -5.42
N PHE A 239 11.35 -13.67 -4.98
CA PHE A 239 12.53 -13.77 -5.83
C PHE A 239 13.04 -15.18 -6.06
N ASN A 240 13.00 -16.03 -5.04
CA ASN A 240 13.80 -17.25 -5.04
C ASN A 240 12.99 -18.50 -5.39
N GLN A 241 12.86 -18.81 -6.67
CA GLN A 241 12.13 -20.00 -7.11
C GLN A 241 12.74 -21.32 -6.58
N PHE A 242 14.06 -21.39 -6.35
CA PHE A 242 14.70 -22.60 -5.84
C PHE A 242 14.15 -23.01 -4.45
N TYR A 243 13.99 -22.05 -3.54
CA TYR A 243 13.38 -22.32 -2.23
C TYR A 243 11.85 -22.37 -2.30
N GLU A 244 11.21 -21.47 -3.05
CA GLU A 244 9.74 -21.42 -3.10
C GLU A 244 9.13 -22.66 -3.77
N ALA A 245 9.85 -23.32 -4.70
CA ALA A 245 9.45 -24.61 -5.28
C ALA A 245 9.29 -25.74 -4.25
N GLN A 246 9.99 -25.65 -3.11
CA GLN A 246 9.96 -26.64 -2.03
C GLN A 246 8.90 -26.29 -0.97
N GLY A 247 8.36 -25.07 -1.02
CA GLY A 247 7.33 -24.60 -0.11
C GLY A 247 5.93 -25.06 -0.50
N ARG A 248 4.95 -24.78 0.36
CA ARG A 248 3.53 -25.15 0.17
C ARG A 248 2.95 -24.71 -1.18
N ASN A 249 3.37 -23.56 -1.69
CA ASN A 249 2.83 -22.98 -2.92
C ASN A 249 3.54 -23.49 -4.18
N GLY A 250 4.78 -24.02 -4.06
CA GLY A 250 5.58 -24.51 -5.20
C GLY A 250 6.09 -23.42 -6.16
N ARG A 251 5.87 -22.14 -5.86
CA ARG A 251 6.24 -21.00 -6.73
C ARG A 251 6.31 -19.70 -5.94
N ARG A 252 7.03 -18.73 -6.49
CA ARG A 252 7.16 -17.37 -5.95
C ARG A 252 5.81 -16.73 -5.74
N ILE A 253 5.67 -16.01 -4.62
CA ILE A 253 4.46 -15.28 -4.28
C ILE A 253 4.63 -13.84 -4.78
N VAL A 254 3.61 -13.29 -5.44
CA VAL A 254 3.57 -11.88 -5.86
C VAL A 254 3.50 -10.99 -4.61
N TYR A 255 4.23 -9.88 -4.60
CA TYR A 255 4.13 -8.89 -3.52
C TYR A 255 2.70 -8.35 -3.42
N GLY A 256 2.07 -8.44 -2.25
CA GLY A 256 0.68 -7.96 -2.08
C GLY A 256 0.48 -6.50 -2.47
N GLY A 257 1.48 -5.63 -2.29
CA GLY A 257 1.40 -4.25 -2.76
C GLY A 257 1.40 -4.11 -4.28
N TYR A 258 1.96 -5.06 -5.04
CA TYR A 258 1.81 -5.10 -6.49
C TYR A 258 0.33 -5.24 -6.88
N VAL A 259 -0.42 -6.08 -6.16
CA VAL A 259 -1.87 -6.24 -6.39
C VAL A 259 -2.64 -4.97 -6.01
N ILE A 260 -2.19 -4.22 -4.99
CA ILE A 260 -2.76 -2.90 -4.65
C ILE A 260 -2.59 -1.92 -5.81
N SER A 261 -1.37 -1.77 -6.35
CA SER A 261 -1.12 -0.92 -7.52
C SER A 261 -1.90 -1.35 -8.76
N LEU A 262 -1.97 -2.65 -9.03
CA LEU A 262 -2.69 -3.16 -10.20
C LEU A 262 -4.20 -2.92 -10.07
N ALA A 263 -4.79 -3.22 -8.90
CA ALA A 263 -6.20 -2.93 -8.63
C ALA A 263 -6.49 -1.43 -8.76
N ARG A 264 -5.60 -0.57 -8.23
CA ARG A 264 -5.71 0.89 -8.37
C ARG A 264 -5.67 1.33 -9.84
N ALA A 265 -4.77 0.79 -10.66
CA ALA A 265 -4.74 1.11 -12.08
C ALA A 265 -6.05 0.71 -12.79
N LEU A 266 -6.59 -0.47 -12.47
CA LEU A 266 -7.89 -0.94 -12.98
C LEU A 266 -9.04 -0.01 -12.58
N THR A 267 -9.01 0.55 -11.36
CA THR A 267 -10.07 1.47 -10.90
C THR A 267 -10.24 2.71 -11.76
N PHE A 268 -9.26 3.08 -12.59
CA PHE A 268 -9.39 4.20 -13.51
C PHE A 268 -10.67 4.08 -14.36
N ASN A 269 -11.04 2.86 -14.77
CA ASN A 269 -12.33 2.61 -15.39
C ASN A 269 -13.44 2.65 -14.32
N GLY A 270 -14.07 3.83 -14.19
CA GLY A 270 -15.16 4.08 -13.24
C GLY A 270 -14.78 4.98 -12.06
N LEU A 271 -13.49 5.20 -11.78
CA LEU A 271 -13.00 6.17 -10.78
C LEU A 271 -11.95 7.14 -11.36
N GLY A 272 -12.00 7.46 -12.65
CA GLY A 272 -10.96 8.23 -13.37
C GLY A 272 -10.57 9.58 -12.75
N ASN A 273 -11.51 10.29 -12.13
CA ASN A 273 -11.26 11.58 -11.45
C ASN A 273 -10.83 11.44 -9.98
N ALA A 274 -10.82 10.23 -9.41
CA ALA A 274 -10.30 9.96 -8.07
C ALA A 274 -8.78 10.00 -8.10
N PHE A 275 -8.19 11.20 -8.17
CA PHE A 275 -6.80 11.40 -8.60
C PHE A 275 -5.75 11.14 -7.52
N HIS A 276 -6.10 11.27 -6.23
CA HIS A 276 -5.15 11.13 -5.12
C HIS A 276 -5.67 10.15 -4.08
N ILE A 277 -4.82 9.25 -3.59
CA ILE A 277 -5.11 8.42 -2.42
C ILE A 277 -4.67 9.18 -1.18
N ALA A 278 -5.63 9.66 -0.38
CA ALA A 278 -5.35 10.45 0.83
C ALA A 278 -5.05 9.57 2.06
N ALA A 279 -5.60 8.36 2.11
CA ALA A 279 -5.40 7.46 3.24
C ALA A 279 -5.67 6.00 2.90
N ILE A 280 -5.04 5.07 3.65
CA ILE A 280 -5.42 3.65 3.68
C ILE A 280 -5.91 3.31 5.09
N ASN A 281 -7.20 2.99 5.19
CA ASN A 281 -7.87 2.64 6.44
C ASN A 281 -7.59 1.19 6.83
N GLY A 282 -7.52 0.29 5.84
CA GLY A 282 -7.27 -1.11 6.02
C GLY A 282 -6.91 -1.81 4.71
N GLY A 283 -6.20 -2.93 4.82
CA GLY A 283 -5.86 -3.74 3.66
C GLY A 283 -5.59 -5.19 4.06
N ARG A 284 -6.24 -6.14 3.37
CA ARG A 284 -6.09 -7.57 3.60
C ARG A 284 -5.66 -8.25 2.30
N HIS A 285 -4.53 -8.94 2.36
CA HIS A 285 -4.09 -9.85 1.31
C HIS A 285 -4.73 -11.21 1.57
N VAL A 286 -5.96 -11.39 1.08
CA VAL A 286 -6.87 -12.48 1.49
C VAL A 286 -6.35 -13.85 1.06
N ASN A 287 -5.89 -13.95 -0.19
CA ASN A 287 -5.31 -15.16 -0.76
C ASN A 287 -4.01 -14.82 -1.49
N PRO A 288 -3.03 -15.74 -1.56
CA PRO A 288 -1.79 -15.50 -2.29
C PRO A 288 -2.06 -15.34 -3.79
N THR A 289 -1.30 -14.45 -4.41
CA THR A 289 -1.31 -14.20 -5.86
C THR A 289 0.01 -14.70 -6.46
N PHE A 290 -0.05 -15.22 -7.68
CA PHE A 290 1.08 -15.79 -8.38
C PHE A 290 1.19 -15.21 -9.79
N ALA A 291 2.35 -15.35 -10.42
CA ALA A 291 2.43 -15.11 -11.85
C ALA A 291 1.45 -16.01 -12.62
N HIS A 292 0.96 -15.47 -13.73
CA HIS A 292 -0.11 -15.96 -14.60
C HIS A 292 -1.52 -15.92 -14.00
N ASP A 293 -1.69 -15.46 -12.75
CA ASP A 293 -3.02 -15.03 -12.29
C ASP A 293 -3.42 -13.74 -13.05
N THR A 294 -4.67 -13.69 -13.51
CA THR A 294 -5.27 -12.48 -14.11
C THR A 294 -6.09 -11.75 -13.07
N ILE A 295 -5.71 -10.51 -12.78
CA ILE A 295 -6.35 -9.71 -11.74
C ILE A 295 -7.46 -8.85 -12.34
N PHE A 296 -8.64 -8.93 -11.74
CA PHE A 296 -9.77 -8.03 -11.94
C PHE A 296 -10.01 -7.24 -10.66
N ALA A 297 -10.80 -6.17 -10.74
CA ALA A 297 -11.16 -5.39 -9.56
C ALA A 297 -12.60 -4.85 -9.65
N TRP A 298 -13.22 -4.65 -8.49
CA TRP A 298 -14.44 -3.85 -8.35
C TRP A 298 -14.37 -3.00 -7.08
N SER A 299 -15.15 -1.93 -7.03
CA SER A 299 -15.15 -1.00 -5.90
C SER A 299 -16.56 -0.73 -5.37
N GLU A 300 -16.67 -0.45 -4.08
CA GLU A 300 -17.87 0.06 -3.41
C GLU A 300 -17.58 1.41 -2.76
N ILE A 301 -18.46 2.38 -2.98
CA ILE A 301 -18.39 3.67 -2.31
C ILE A 301 -18.97 3.50 -0.90
N LEU A 302 -18.12 3.52 0.12
CA LEU A 302 -18.52 3.32 1.51
C LEU A 302 -19.00 4.61 2.17
N GLU A 303 -18.40 5.74 1.80
CA GLU A 303 -18.64 7.03 2.43
C GLU A 303 -18.28 8.16 1.46
N ALA A 304 -19.04 9.25 1.51
CA ALA A 304 -18.70 10.51 0.87
C ALA A 304 -18.49 11.57 1.95
N GLY A 305 -17.27 12.09 2.04
CA GLY A 305 -16.81 12.98 3.09
C GLY A 305 -16.46 14.36 2.54
N GLU A 306 -16.95 15.38 3.23
CA GLU A 306 -16.56 16.78 3.02
C GLU A 306 -15.25 17.06 3.77
N ILE A 307 -14.35 17.83 3.16
CA ILE A 307 -13.10 18.26 3.80
C ILE A 307 -13.27 19.71 4.26
N PRO A 308 -13.22 20.01 5.57
CA PRO A 308 -13.41 21.36 6.06
C PRO A 308 -12.47 22.37 5.42
N GLY A 309 -13.02 23.49 4.94
CA GLY A 309 -12.25 24.53 4.28
C GLY A 309 -11.89 24.25 2.82
N ARG A 310 -12.34 23.12 2.25
CA ARG A 310 -12.11 22.75 0.84
C ARG A 310 -13.43 22.69 0.07
N SER A 311 -13.57 23.58 -0.90
CA SER A 311 -14.70 23.59 -1.87
C SER A 311 -14.30 23.06 -3.23
N ASP A 312 -13.03 22.74 -3.42
CA ASP A 312 -12.41 22.30 -4.67
C ASP A 312 -12.33 20.77 -4.76
N VAL A 313 -12.18 20.07 -3.63
CA VAL A 313 -12.11 18.61 -3.55
C VAL A 313 -13.08 18.03 -2.54
N GLY A 314 -13.54 16.81 -2.79
CA GLY A 314 -14.25 15.96 -1.84
C GLY A 314 -13.53 14.61 -1.68
N ALA A 315 -13.81 13.91 -0.58
CA ALA A 315 -13.19 12.62 -0.26
C ALA A 315 -14.22 11.48 -0.41
N LEU A 316 -13.88 10.42 -1.14
CA LEU A 316 -14.65 9.18 -1.14
C LEU A 316 -13.90 8.09 -0.40
N ARG A 317 -14.55 7.42 0.55
CA ARG A 317 -14.05 6.18 1.13
C ARG A 317 -14.47 5.04 0.24
N VAL A 318 -13.50 4.32 -0.28
CA VAL A 318 -13.68 3.27 -1.27
C VAL A 318 -13.20 1.96 -0.70
N ARG A 319 -14.00 0.91 -0.88
CA ARG A 319 -13.53 -0.46 -0.73
C ARG A 319 -13.28 -1.04 -2.11
N THR A 320 -12.04 -1.33 -2.45
CA THR A 320 -11.70 -2.06 -3.68
C THR A 320 -11.38 -3.51 -3.34
N ILE A 321 -12.03 -4.44 -4.05
CA ILE A 321 -11.75 -5.86 -4.00
C ILE A 321 -11.05 -6.24 -5.30
N ALA A 322 -9.97 -7.00 -5.20
CA ALA A 322 -9.33 -7.61 -6.36
C ALA A 322 -9.49 -9.13 -6.33
N THR A 323 -9.80 -9.70 -7.50
CA THR A 323 -9.95 -11.15 -7.69
C THR A 323 -8.92 -11.67 -8.68
N LYS A 324 -8.59 -12.96 -8.58
CA LYS A 324 -7.78 -13.69 -9.57
C LYS A 324 -8.64 -14.62 -10.41
N ASN A 325 -8.45 -14.57 -11.72
CA ASN A 325 -9.04 -15.45 -12.73
C ASN A 325 -10.57 -15.51 -12.66
N ARG A 326 -11.22 -14.44 -12.19
CA ARG A 326 -12.66 -14.31 -12.06
C ARG A 326 -13.05 -12.83 -12.28
N PRO A 327 -13.84 -12.52 -13.32
CA PRO A 327 -14.45 -11.20 -13.51
C PRO A 327 -15.31 -10.77 -12.31
N CYS A 328 -15.63 -9.49 -12.22
CA CYS A 328 -16.28 -8.90 -11.04
C CYS A 328 -17.72 -8.42 -11.29
N ASP A 329 -18.39 -8.92 -12.33
CA ASP A 329 -19.75 -8.55 -12.72
C ASP A 329 -20.80 -8.88 -11.66
N ASP A 330 -20.51 -9.85 -10.78
CA ASP A 330 -21.34 -10.26 -9.65
C ASP A 330 -20.83 -9.77 -8.28
N PHE A 331 -19.81 -8.90 -8.25
CA PHE A 331 -19.20 -8.33 -7.04
C PHE A 331 -18.74 -9.38 -6.00
N PRO A 332 -17.81 -10.27 -6.36
CA PRO A 332 -17.32 -11.33 -5.48
C PRO A 332 -16.67 -10.76 -4.21
N GLY A 333 -16.95 -11.36 -3.06
CA GLY A 333 -16.42 -10.91 -1.77
C GLY A 333 -17.16 -9.72 -1.14
N ALA A 334 -18.32 -9.31 -1.68
CA ALA A 334 -19.13 -8.26 -1.09
C ALA A 334 -19.63 -8.62 0.32
N ASP A 335 -20.00 -9.89 0.54
CA ASP A 335 -20.39 -10.44 1.84
C ASP A 335 -19.16 -10.99 2.59
N VAL A 336 -18.88 -10.39 3.75
CA VAL A 336 -17.75 -10.75 4.62
C VAL A 336 -18.16 -11.71 5.76
N SER A 337 -19.43 -12.11 5.84
CA SER A 337 -19.96 -12.96 6.90
C SER A 337 -19.68 -14.46 6.70
N GLY A 338 -19.25 -14.85 5.48
CA GLY A 338 -18.90 -16.22 5.11
C GLY A 338 -17.38 -16.48 4.99
N PRO A 339 -16.98 -17.72 4.65
CA PRO A 339 -15.60 -18.02 4.29
C PRO A 339 -15.19 -17.17 3.09
N ALA A 340 -13.96 -16.65 3.11
CA ALA A 340 -13.45 -15.82 2.04
C ALA A 340 -13.49 -16.55 0.70
N ASP A 341 -14.03 -15.88 -0.32
CA ASP A 341 -14.04 -16.37 -1.68
C ASP A 341 -12.61 -16.69 -2.14
N PRO A 342 -12.30 -17.91 -2.63
CA PRO A 342 -10.94 -18.30 -3.03
C PRO A 342 -10.34 -17.43 -4.14
N SER A 343 -11.19 -16.75 -4.93
CA SER A 343 -10.77 -15.83 -5.98
C SER A 343 -10.35 -14.47 -5.44
N VAL A 344 -10.86 -14.03 -4.28
CA VAL A 344 -10.51 -12.72 -3.71
C VAL A 344 -9.07 -12.75 -3.17
N VAL A 345 -8.23 -11.86 -3.69
CA VAL A 345 -6.81 -11.75 -3.30
C VAL A 345 -6.52 -10.48 -2.51
N LEU A 346 -7.31 -9.43 -2.70
CA LEU A 346 -7.17 -8.15 -2.02
C LEU A 346 -8.52 -7.62 -1.58
N GLU A 347 -8.57 -7.11 -0.36
CA GLU A 347 -9.60 -6.18 0.12
C GLU A 347 -8.88 -4.94 0.63
N LEU A 348 -9.12 -3.78 0.01
CA LEU A 348 -8.48 -2.51 0.34
C LEU A 348 -9.55 -1.47 0.68
N ASP A 349 -9.45 -0.86 1.86
CA ASP A 349 -10.30 0.24 2.33
C ASP A 349 -9.44 1.50 2.44
N TYR A 350 -9.77 2.53 1.68
CA TYR A 350 -8.93 3.69 1.49
C TYR A 350 -9.78 4.93 1.13
N TRP A 351 -9.19 6.11 1.28
CA TRP A 351 -9.79 7.37 0.88
C TRP A 351 -9.14 7.87 -0.40
N VAL A 352 -9.96 8.35 -1.33
CA VAL A 352 -9.51 9.05 -2.54
C VAL A 352 -10.09 10.46 -2.59
N LEU A 353 -9.36 11.38 -3.19
CA LEU A 353 -9.81 12.75 -3.44
C LEU A 353 -10.25 12.91 -4.89
N LEU A 354 -11.35 13.63 -5.09
CA LEU A 354 -11.94 13.96 -6.38
C LEU A 354 -12.17 15.47 -6.45
N PRO A 355 -12.08 16.09 -7.65
CA PRO A 355 -12.59 17.44 -7.86
C PRO A 355 -14.10 17.48 -7.58
N ARG A 356 -14.59 18.62 -7.08
CA ARG A 356 -16.02 18.87 -6.87
C ARG A 356 -16.77 19.30 -8.12
#